data_AF-A0A1B2DUG9-F1
#
_entry.id   AF-A0A1B2DUG9-F1
#
_cell.length_a   1.000
_cell.length_b   1.000
_cell.length_c   1.000
_cell.angle_alpha   90.00
_cell.angle_beta   90.00
_cell.angle_gamma   90.00
#
_symmetry.space_group_name_H-M   'P 1'
#
loop_
_entity.id
_entity.type
_entity.pdbx_description
1 polymer ?
#
loop_
_entity_poly.entity_id
_entity_poly.type
_entity_poly.pdbx_seq_one_letter_code
_entity_poly.pdbx_strand_id
1 'polypeptide(L)'
;MNKKTANLLVNHWAIYGRTRLVHEKDRPLMPEVLKTSGIHAIGRSGDGIFFTTMAFRESPHAAFSRMGVAQPPPLVDDYTMWAVLMPKERFQQYQTTSDPDLLFRVAQNISRNFHPVIQRLIQHADVDYTMRVTFKAGRKPSVWPNARVIFMGDAVHAMPLTGAHGGNTALRDARLLADKLETAMKQEEDFETAIADYYHEMSKYAFREVEASKTMMKRFR
;
A
#
# COMPACT_ATOMS: atom_id res chain seq x y z
N MET A 1 -25.23 -20.26 5.54
CA MET A 1 -24.06 -19.36 5.35
C MET A 1 -23.66 -18.76 6.70
N ASN A 2 -22.46 -19.07 7.18
CA ASN A 2 -22.04 -18.86 8.57
C ASN A 2 -21.65 -17.38 8.82
N LYS A 3 -22.20 -16.74 9.87
CA LYS A 3 -21.99 -15.32 10.23
C LYS A 3 -20.54 -14.95 10.63
N LYS A 4 -19.60 -15.91 10.62
CA LYS A 4 -18.19 -15.69 11.01
C LYS A 4 -17.28 -15.17 9.88
N THR A 5 -17.72 -15.20 8.62
CA THR A 5 -16.92 -14.74 7.46
C THR A 5 -17.10 -13.25 7.15
N ALA A 6 -18.02 -12.56 7.84
CA ALA A 6 -18.44 -11.20 7.49
C ALA A 6 -17.46 -10.06 7.86
N ASN A 7 -16.40 -10.34 8.64
CA ASN A 7 -15.49 -9.29 9.15
C ASN A 7 -14.10 -9.25 8.46
N LEU A 8 -13.86 -10.03 7.41
CA LEU A 8 -12.60 -9.99 6.63
C LEU A 8 -12.55 -8.81 5.66
N LEU A 9 -13.72 -8.32 5.24
CA LEU A 9 -13.83 -7.24 4.28
C LEU A 9 -14.06 -5.95 5.04
N VAL A 10 -13.01 -5.14 5.15
CA VAL A 10 -13.29 -3.72 5.22
C VAL A 10 -13.73 -3.32 3.82
N ASN A 11 -15.04 -3.26 3.60
CA ASN A 11 -15.67 -2.96 2.30
C ASN A 11 -15.40 -1.50 1.90
N HIS A 12 -14.15 -1.15 1.65
CA HIS A 12 -13.71 0.14 1.16
C HIS A 12 -12.86 -0.11 -0.08
N TRP A 13 -13.05 0.77 -1.05
CA TRP A 13 -12.38 0.73 -2.33
C TRP A 13 -11.72 2.07 -2.55
N ALA A 14 -10.67 2.04 -3.36
CA ALA A 14 -10.03 3.23 -3.86
C ALA A 14 -9.79 3.10 -5.36
N ILE A 15 -9.64 4.24 -6.00
CA ILE A 15 -9.03 4.32 -7.32
C ILE A 15 -7.57 4.64 -7.09
N TYR A 16 -6.70 3.73 -7.47
CA TYR A 16 -5.26 3.92 -7.45
C TYR A 16 -4.79 4.37 -8.82
N GLY A 17 -3.78 5.22 -8.85
CA GLY A 17 -3.09 5.53 -10.08
C GLY A 17 -1.70 6.08 -9.82
N ARG A 18 -1.05 6.45 -10.90
CA ARG A 18 0.26 7.08 -10.87
C ARG A 18 0.33 8.20 -11.89
N THR A 19 1.27 9.10 -11.67
CA THR A 19 1.61 10.18 -12.57
C THR A 19 3.11 10.27 -12.65
N ARG A 20 3.70 10.21 -13.84
CA ARG A 20 5.15 10.39 -14.00
C ARG A 20 5.54 11.79 -13.56
N LEU A 21 6.69 11.93 -12.91
CA LEU A 21 7.23 13.25 -12.53
C LEU A 21 7.81 13.94 -13.76
N VAL A 22 6.94 14.42 -14.64
CA VAL A 22 7.30 15.22 -15.80
C VAL A 22 7.29 16.71 -15.46
N HIS A 23 7.96 17.51 -16.29
CA HIS A 23 7.83 18.97 -16.26
C HIS A 23 6.63 19.39 -17.12
N GLU A 24 5.82 20.32 -16.61
CA GLU A 24 4.76 20.97 -17.39
C GLU A 24 5.17 22.43 -17.61
N LYS A 25 5.44 22.82 -18.86
CA LYS A 25 5.82 24.20 -19.23
C LYS A 25 6.93 24.76 -18.32
N ASP A 26 8.00 23.98 -18.16
CA ASP A 26 9.18 24.28 -17.33
C ASP A 26 8.93 24.40 -15.82
N ARG A 27 7.74 24.00 -15.34
CA ARG A 27 7.44 23.91 -13.91
C ARG A 27 7.38 22.44 -13.48
N PRO A 28 7.99 22.08 -12.34
CA PRO A 28 7.86 20.73 -11.82
C PRO A 28 6.40 20.48 -11.42
N LEU A 29 5.87 19.32 -11.82
CA LEU A 29 4.49 18.94 -11.50
C LEU A 29 4.24 18.91 -9.99
N MET A 30 5.23 18.43 -9.23
CA MET A 30 5.24 18.42 -7.78
C MET A 30 5.99 19.64 -7.22
N PRO A 31 5.38 20.47 -6.37
CA PRO A 31 6.11 21.51 -5.65
C PRO A 31 7.24 20.92 -4.80
N GLU A 32 8.39 21.61 -4.72
CA GLU A 32 9.58 21.09 -4.04
C GLU A 32 9.30 20.74 -2.55
N VAL A 33 8.48 21.54 -1.87
CA VAL A 33 8.06 21.30 -0.47
C VAL A 33 7.29 19.98 -0.28
N LEU A 34 6.67 19.45 -1.34
CA LEU A 34 5.89 18.20 -1.29
C LEU A 34 6.64 17.01 -1.87
N LYS A 35 7.85 17.21 -2.41
CA LYS A 35 8.58 16.20 -3.18
C LYS A 35 8.96 14.95 -2.37
N THR A 36 9.08 15.06 -1.06
CA THR A 36 9.41 13.92 -0.16
C THR A 36 8.27 13.57 0.79
N SER A 37 7.09 14.17 0.61
CA SER A 37 5.98 14.05 1.54
C SER A 37 4.92 13.07 1.03
N GLY A 38 4.41 12.25 1.95
CA GLY A 38 3.11 11.61 1.80
C GLY A 38 2.02 12.55 2.29
N ILE A 39 1.13 12.96 1.41
CA ILE A 39 0.07 13.91 1.72
C ILE A 39 -1.27 13.20 1.75
N HIS A 40 -2.05 13.48 2.79
CA HIS A 40 -3.44 13.09 2.88
C HIS A 40 -4.32 14.32 2.83
N ALA A 41 -5.03 14.53 1.72
CA ALA A 41 -6.01 15.60 1.58
C ALA A 41 -7.41 15.04 1.83
N ILE A 42 -8.20 15.73 2.66
CA ILE A 42 -9.59 15.36 2.97
C ILE A 42 -10.51 16.41 2.35
N GLY A 43 -11.40 15.94 1.49
CA GLY A 43 -12.44 16.74 0.85
C GLY A 43 -13.64 16.95 1.77
N ARG A 44 -14.47 17.94 1.44
CA ARG A 44 -15.67 18.31 2.23
C ARG A 44 -16.80 17.28 2.16
N SER A 45 -16.77 16.40 1.17
CA SER A 45 -17.81 15.40 0.89
C SER A 45 -17.42 13.98 1.30
N GLY A 46 -16.46 13.85 2.23
CA GLY A 46 -15.96 12.56 2.74
C GLY A 46 -14.98 11.84 1.80
N ASP A 47 -14.74 12.38 0.60
CA ASP A 47 -13.66 11.92 -0.27
C ASP A 47 -12.29 12.32 0.28
N GLY A 48 -11.30 11.48 0.00
CA GLY A 48 -9.91 11.70 0.37
C GLY A 48 -9.01 11.44 -0.82
N ILE A 49 -7.91 12.19 -0.90
CA ILE A 49 -6.85 11.91 -1.87
C ILE A 49 -5.54 11.78 -1.10
N PHE A 50 -4.95 10.60 -1.20
CA PHE A 50 -3.57 10.36 -0.78
C PHE A 50 -2.66 10.46 -1.99
N PHE A 51 -1.49 11.08 -1.83
CA PHE A 51 -0.41 10.94 -2.80
C PHE A 51 0.95 10.95 -2.11
N THR A 52 1.92 10.28 -2.72
CA THR A 52 3.32 10.35 -2.32
C THR A 52 4.22 10.21 -3.53
N THR A 53 5.36 10.88 -3.48
CA THR A 53 6.37 10.82 -4.53
C THR A 53 7.28 9.61 -4.31
N MET A 54 7.51 8.87 -5.39
CA MET A 54 8.41 7.73 -5.48
C MET A 54 9.60 8.16 -6.32
N ALA A 55 10.60 8.73 -5.64
CA ALA A 55 11.85 9.17 -6.26
C ALA A 55 12.94 8.13 -6.03
N PHE A 56 13.50 7.59 -7.11
CA PHE A 56 14.55 6.58 -7.03
C PHE A 56 15.92 7.25 -6.86
N ARG A 57 16.73 6.77 -5.90
CA ARG A 57 18.10 7.27 -5.66
C ARG A 57 19.08 6.86 -6.76
N GLU A 58 18.80 5.75 -7.41
CA GLU A 58 19.50 5.23 -8.58
C GLU A 58 18.45 4.80 -9.60
N SER A 59 18.75 4.83 -10.90
CA SER A 59 17.74 4.40 -11.88
C SER A 59 17.39 2.92 -11.66
N PRO A 60 16.11 2.53 -11.82
CA PRO A 60 15.71 1.13 -11.69
C PRO A 60 16.53 0.18 -12.58
N HIS A 61 16.94 0.63 -13.77
CA HIS A 61 17.81 -0.15 -14.66
C HIS A 61 19.19 -0.40 -14.07
N ALA A 62 19.82 0.62 -13.48
CA ALA A 62 21.12 0.48 -12.83
C ALA A 62 21.02 -0.46 -11.62
N ALA A 63 19.96 -0.32 -10.81
CA ALA A 63 19.69 -1.19 -9.67
C ALA A 63 19.55 -2.65 -10.09
N PHE A 64 18.73 -2.94 -11.11
CA PHE A 64 18.49 -4.29 -11.62
C PHE A 64 19.77 -4.92 -12.17
N SER A 65 20.53 -4.16 -12.97
CA SER A 65 21.82 -4.61 -13.51
C SER A 65 22.82 -4.96 -12.40
N ARG A 66 22.94 -4.10 -11.38
CA ARG A 66 23.81 -4.30 -10.21
C ARG A 66 23.41 -5.54 -9.39
N MET A 67 22.11 -5.84 -9.31
CA MET A 67 21.58 -7.02 -8.61
C MET A 67 21.59 -8.30 -9.46
N GLY A 68 22.05 -8.23 -10.72
CA GLY A 68 22.06 -9.38 -11.63
C GLY A 68 20.66 -9.84 -12.06
N VAL A 69 19.66 -8.95 -12.02
CA VAL A 69 18.28 -9.25 -12.41
C VAL A 69 18.14 -9.09 -13.92
N ALA A 70 17.90 -10.20 -14.63
CA ALA A 70 17.89 -10.23 -16.09
C ALA A 70 16.65 -9.58 -16.75
N GLN A 71 15.52 -9.53 -16.04
CA GLN A 71 14.29 -8.89 -16.54
C GLN A 71 14.40 -7.37 -16.48
N PRO A 72 13.80 -6.61 -17.42
CA PRO A 72 13.74 -5.16 -17.31
C PRO A 72 12.90 -4.75 -16.08
N PRO A 73 13.21 -3.59 -15.46
CA PRO A 73 12.41 -3.10 -14.36
C PRO A 73 11.00 -2.72 -14.85
N PRO A 74 9.94 -3.00 -14.08
CA PRO A 74 8.56 -2.70 -14.46
C PRO A 74 8.27 -1.19 -14.43
N LEU A 75 9.14 -0.41 -13.79
CA LEU A 75 9.07 1.03 -13.60
C LEU A 75 10.45 1.59 -13.91
N VAL A 76 10.52 2.69 -14.66
CA VAL A 76 11.80 3.26 -15.11
C VAL A 76 11.97 4.71 -14.69
N ASP A 77 10.88 5.42 -14.45
CA ASP A 77 10.85 6.84 -14.12
C ASP A 77 10.35 7.07 -12.69
N ASP A 78 10.79 8.18 -12.10
CA ASP A 78 10.18 8.72 -10.89
C ASP A 78 8.71 9.05 -11.14
N TYR A 79 7.87 8.78 -10.15
CA TYR A 79 6.43 8.98 -10.26
C TYR A 79 5.82 9.42 -8.94
N THR A 80 4.68 10.07 -9.00
CA THR A 80 3.79 10.22 -7.86
C THR A 80 2.75 9.12 -7.93
N MET A 81 2.66 8.30 -6.89
CA MET A 81 1.48 7.45 -6.70
C MET A 81 0.37 8.25 -6.03
N TRP A 82 -0.86 8.00 -6.42
CA TRP A 82 -2.02 8.63 -5.81
C TRP A 82 -3.15 7.61 -5.64
N ALA A 83 -4.01 7.87 -4.66
CA ALA A 83 -5.21 7.10 -4.41
C ALA A 83 -6.37 8.03 -4.08
N VAL A 84 -7.49 7.85 -4.79
CA VAL A 84 -8.76 8.49 -4.48
C VAL A 84 -9.59 7.54 -3.64
N LEU A 85 -9.89 7.98 -2.41
CA LEU A 85 -10.75 7.32 -1.46
C LEU A 85 -12.12 8.00 -1.49
N MET A 86 -13.19 7.21 -1.43
CA MET A 86 -14.55 7.75 -1.37
C MET A 86 -15.46 6.85 -0.52
N PRO A 87 -16.57 7.40 0.00
CA PRO A 87 -17.57 6.61 0.69
C PRO A 87 -18.04 5.43 -0.15
N LYS A 88 -18.25 4.28 0.51
CA LYS A 88 -18.61 3.00 -0.13
C LYS A 88 -19.82 3.14 -1.05
N GLU A 89 -20.81 3.93 -0.64
CA GLU A 89 -22.08 4.15 -1.31
C GLU A 89 -21.87 4.77 -2.69
N ARG A 90 -20.93 5.72 -2.79
CA ARG A 90 -20.55 6.37 -4.05
C ARG A 90 -19.73 5.44 -4.96
N PHE A 91 -19.04 4.45 -4.39
CA PHE A 91 -18.24 3.48 -5.13
C PHE A 91 -19.06 2.34 -5.75
N GLN A 92 -20.31 2.09 -5.31
CA GLN A 92 -21.10 0.91 -5.70
C GLN A 92 -21.18 0.70 -7.23
N GLN A 93 -21.40 1.77 -7.97
CA GLN A 93 -21.45 1.77 -9.45
C GLN A 93 -20.13 1.39 -10.14
N TYR A 94 -18.99 1.47 -9.43
CA TYR A 94 -17.65 1.16 -9.95
C TYR A 94 -17.07 -0.13 -9.35
N GLN A 95 -17.82 -0.86 -8.53
CA GLN A 95 -17.30 -2.04 -7.85
C GLN A 95 -16.94 -3.19 -8.79
N THR A 96 -17.52 -3.26 -9.99
CA THR A 96 -17.25 -4.36 -10.93
C THR A 96 -16.36 -3.93 -12.10
N THR A 97 -16.11 -2.62 -12.25
CA THR A 97 -15.32 -2.14 -13.38
C THR A 97 -13.83 -2.42 -13.20
N SER A 98 -13.20 -2.69 -14.34
CA SER A 98 -11.75 -2.70 -14.55
C SER A 98 -11.34 -1.76 -15.69
N ASP A 99 -12.26 -0.91 -16.16
CA ASP A 99 -12.00 0.05 -17.22
C ASP A 99 -11.15 1.22 -16.68
N PRO A 100 -9.89 1.36 -17.11
CA PRO A 100 -8.99 2.41 -16.64
C PRO A 100 -9.48 3.81 -17.02
N ASP A 101 -10.07 3.99 -18.20
CA ASP A 101 -10.59 5.28 -18.67
C ASP A 101 -11.77 5.75 -17.82
N LEU A 102 -12.67 4.83 -17.47
CA LEU A 102 -13.78 5.15 -16.56
C LEU A 102 -13.27 5.55 -15.17
N LEU A 103 -12.36 4.75 -14.61
CA LEU A 103 -11.78 5.03 -13.29
C LEU A 103 -11.02 6.35 -13.26
N PHE A 104 -10.28 6.65 -14.33
CA PHE A 104 -9.59 7.92 -14.52
C PHE A 104 -10.56 9.11 -14.54
N ARG A 105 -11.64 9.04 -15.33
CA ARG A 105 -12.68 10.10 -15.35
C ARG A 105 -13.32 10.33 -13.98
N VAL A 106 -13.53 9.26 -13.21
CA VAL A 106 -14.05 9.37 -11.84
C VAL A 106 -13.05 10.07 -10.92
N ALA A 107 -11.77 9.67 -10.98
CA ALA A 107 -10.71 10.32 -10.21
C ALA A 107 -10.58 11.81 -10.57
N GLN A 108 -10.60 12.15 -11.86
CA GLN A 108 -10.60 13.54 -12.33
C GLN A 108 -11.78 14.33 -11.76
N ASN A 109 -13.00 13.79 -11.82
CA ASN A 109 -14.19 14.48 -11.32
C ASN A 109 -14.09 14.78 -9.81
N ILE A 110 -13.63 13.81 -9.02
CA ILE A 110 -13.45 13.99 -7.58
C ILE A 110 -12.38 15.05 -7.29
N SER A 111 -11.27 15.02 -8.04
CA SER A 111 -10.13 15.93 -7.85
C SER A 111 -10.49 17.42 -8.02
N ARG A 112 -11.56 17.76 -8.73
CA ARG A 112 -11.99 19.16 -9.00
C ARG A 112 -12.21 19.99 -7.73
N ASN A 113 -12.58 19.33 -6.63
CA ASN A 113 -12.83 19.98 -5.34
C ASN A 113 -11.57 20.08 -4.45
N PHE A 114 -10.43 19.58 -4.92
CA PHE A 114 -9.16 19.58 -4.20
C PHE A 114 -8.23 20.69 -4.70
N HIS A 115 -7.13 20.88 -3.98
CA HIS A 115 -6.10 21.87 -4.32
C HIS A 115 -5.58 21.68 -5.77
N PRO A 116 -5.24 22.77 -6.51
CA PRO A 116 -4.79 22.69 -7.91
C PRO A 116 -3.60 21.74 -8.17
N VAL A 117 -2.74 21.50 -7.17
CA VAL A 117 -1.66 20.50 -7.27
C VAL A 117 -2.23 19.10 -7.51
N ILE A 118 -3.26 18.71 -6.76
CA ILE A 118 -3.91 17.40 -6.89
C ILE A 118 -4.63 17.27 -8.23
N GLN A 119 -5.30 18.35 -8.66
CA GLN A 119 -5.95 18.41 -9.97
C GLN A 119 -4.94 18.17 -11.09
N ARG A 120 -3.79 18.86 -11.07
CA ARG A 120 -2.71 18.66 -12.06
C ARG A 120 -2.13 17.24 -12.00
N LEU A 121 -1.90 16.70 -10.81
CA LEU A 121 -1.40 15.33 -10.66
C LEU A 121 -2.32 14.33 -11.35
N ILE A 122 -3.63 14.42 -11.10
CA ILE A 122 -4.60 13.50 -11.68
C ILE A 122 -4.80 13.78 -13.17
N GLN A 123 -4.71 15.04 -13.63
CA GLN A 123 -4.79 15.38 -15.05
C GLN A 123 -3.70 14.71 -15.90
N HIS A 124 -2.49 14.58 -15.35
CA HIS A 124 -1.33 13.98 -16.01
C HIS A 124 -1.16 12.48 -15.72
N ALA A 125 -2.18 11.83 -15.14
CA ALA A 125 -2.06 10.43 -14.77
C ALA A 125 -1.83 9.50 -15.96
N ASP A 126 -1.07 8.45 -15.70
CA ASP A 126 -0.91 7.33 -16.61
C ASP A 126 -2.19 6.48 -16.56
N VAL A 127 -3.06 6.64 -17.57
CA VAL A 127 -4.40 6.05 -17.59
C VAL A 127 -4.33 4.53 -17.48
N ASP A 128 -3.38 3.88 -18.17
CA ASP A 128 -3.20 2.42 -18.16
C ASP A 128 -2.85 1.87 -16.77
N TYR A 129 -2.37 2.71 -15.87
CA TYR A 129 -2.04 2.36 -14.48
C TYR A 129 -3.11 2.83 -13.49
N THR A 130 -4.27 3.25 -13.98
CA THR A 130 -5.41 3.63 -13.15
C THR A 130 -6.30 2.41 -12.89
N MET A 131 -6.37 1.99 -11.63
CA MET A 131 -7.00 0.72 -11.26
C MET A 131 -7.85 0.83 -10.00
N ARG A 132 -8.87 -0.03 -9.92
CA ARG A 132 -9.65 -0.24 -8.71
C ARG A 132 -8.84 -1.09 -7.73
N VAL A 133 -8.73 -0.61 -6.49
CA VAL A 133 -8.12 -1.36 -5.38
C VAL A 133 -9.17 -1.63 -4.32
N THR A 134 -9.21 -2.86 -3.84
CA THR A 134 -10.06 -3.26 -2.71
C THR A 134 -9.21 -3.38 -1.46
N PHE A 135 -9.65 -2.78 -0.36
CA PHE A 135 -8.95 -2.90 0.91
C PHE A 135 -9.35 -4.17 1.65
N LYS A 136 -8.35 -4.83 2.23
CA LYS A 136 -8.51 -6.01 3.08
C LYS A 136 -7.72 -5.79 4.35
N ALA A 137 -8.19 -6.42 5.43
CA ALA A 137 -7.47 -6.41 6.70
C ALA A 137 -7.35 -7.86 7.20
N GLY A 138 -6.12 -8.25 7.50
CA GLY A 138 -5.78 -9.53 8.10
C GLY A 138 -6.39 -9.64 9.49
N ARG A 139 -6.81 -10.84 9.85
CA ARG A 139 -7.25 -11.16 11.20
C ARG A 139 -6.14 -11.92 11.89
N LYS A 140 -5.81 -11.52 13.12
CA LYS A 140 -4.85 -12.25 13.94
C LYS A 140 -5.26 -13.72 14.08
N PRO A 141 -4.42 -14.67 13.62
CA PRO A 141 -4.66 -16.10 13.84
C PRO A 141 -4.74 -16.42 15.33
N SER A 142 -5.63 -17.33 15.70
CA SER A 142 -5.68 -17.86 17.08
C SER A 142 -4.62 -18.93 17.33
N VAL A 143 -4.13 -19.56 16.26
CA VAL A 143 -3.11 -20.61 16.28
C VAL A 143 -2.17 -20.37 15.11
N TRP A 144 -0.87 -20.56 15.34
CA TRP A 144 0.16 -20.49 14.30
C TRP A 144 0.43 -21.90 13.74
N PRO A 145 0.72 -22.01 12.43
CA PRO A 145 1.06 -23.28 11.81
C PRO A 145 2.38 -23.83 12.33
N ASN A 146 2.60 -25.12 12.11
CA ASN A 146 3.84 -25.79 12.50
C ASN A 146 5.07 -25.21 11.77
N ALA A 147 6.24 -25.39 12.38
CA ALA A 147 7.51 -24.77 12.02
C ALA A 147 8.04 -25.07 10.60
N ARG A 148 7.39 -25.95 9.84
CA ARG A 148 7.80 -26.29 8.46
C ARG A 148 7.31 -25.26 7.43
N VAL A 149 6.33 -24.43 7.78
CA VAL A 149 5.83 -23.35 6.93
C VAL A 149 5.75 -22.07 7.73
N ILE A 150 6.56 -21.08 7.33
CA ILE A 150 6.66 -19.80 8.02
C ILE A 150 5.98 -18.72 7.18
N PHE A 151 5.05 -17.98 7.79
CA PHE A 151 4.34 -16.88 7.13
C PHE A 151 4.88 -15.52 7.61
N MET A 152 4.91 -14.56 6.68
CA MET A 152 5.31 -13.18 6.92
C MET A 152 4.62 -12.24 5.92
N GLY A 153 4.70 -10.94 6.15
CA GLY A 153 4.16 -9.90 5.28
C GLY A 153 2.64 -9.99 5.11
N ASP A 154 2.17 -9.60 3.92
CA ASP A 154 0.74 -9.56 3.60
C ASP A 154 0.03 -10.93 3.69
N ALA A 155 0.78 -12.04 3.66
CA ALA A 155 0.22 -13.37 3.89
C ALA A 155 -0.33 -13.54 5.32
N VAL A 156 0.17 -12.75 6.28
CA VAL A 156 -0.27 -12.75 7.69
C VAL A 156 -1.10 -11.52 8.02
N HIS A 157 -0.62 -10.35 7.63
CA HIS A 157 -1.08 -9.07 8.17
C HIS A 157 -1.37 -8.04 7.09
N ALA A 158 -1.92 -8.48 5.95
CA ALA A 158 -2.49 -7.58 4.93
C ALA A 158 -3.31 -6.46 5.60
N MET A 159 -3.06 -5.20 5.21
CA MET A 159 -3.67 -4.05 5.85
C MET A 159 -4.11 -3.00 4.82
N PRO A 160 -5.10 -2.15 5.15
CA PRO A 160 -5.47 -1.02 4.32
C PRO A 160 -4.25 -0.12 4.03
N LEU A 161 -4.17 0.42 2.80
CA LEU A 161 -3.06 1.27 2.36
C LEU A 161 -2.94 2.59 3.13
N THR A 162 -3.95 2.96 3.92
CA THR A 162 -4.09 4.27 4.59
C THR A 162 -3.00 4.59 5.62
N GLY A 163 -2.20 3.61 6.04
CA GLY A 163 -1.02 3.83 6.89
C GLY A 163 0.33 3.75 6.17
N ALA A 164 0.37 3.26 4.93
CA ALA A 164 1.62 2.98 4.20
C ALA A 164 2.65 2.15 4.99
N HIS A 165 2.20 1.30 5.93
CA HIS A 165 3.09 0.52 6.80
C HIS A 165 3.35 -0.90 6.31
N GLY A 166 2.50 -1.49 5.46
CA GLY A 166 2.57 -2.92 5.09
C GLY A 166 3.94 -3.39 4.60
N GLY A 167 4.54 -2.68 3.64
CA GLY A 167 5.87 -3.02 3.13
C GLY A 167 6.98 -2.92 4.19
N ASN A 168 6.93 -1.87 5.04
CA ASN A 168 7.87 -1.71 6.14
C ASN A 168 7.71 -2.81 7.19
N THR A 169 6.47 -3.21 7.48
CA THR A 169 6.17 -4.33 8.37
C THR A 169 6.72 -5.64 7.80
N ALA A 170 6.52 -5.92 6.51
CA ALA A 170 7.06 -7.12 5.87
C ALA A 170 8.61 -7.17 5.89
N LEU A 171 9.28 -6.03 5.68
CA LEU A 171 10.75 -5.96 5.81
C LEU A 171 11.21 -6.19 7.25
N ARG A 172 10.47 -5.67 8.23
CA ARG A 172 10.72 -5.93 9.65
C ARG A 172 10.55 -7.41 10.00
N ASP A 173 9.52 -8.07 9.45
CA ASP A 173 9.33 -9.51 9.62
C ASP A 173 10.54 -10.29 9.10
N ALA A 174 11.03 -9.93 7.90
CA ALA A 174 12.15 -10.61 7.26
C ALA A 174 13.39 -10.57 8.14
N ARG A 175 13.70 -9.37 8.68
CA ARG A 175 14.81 -9.17 9.60
C ARG A 175 14.64 -9.98 10.87
N LEU A 176 13.48 -9.87 11.53
CA LEU A 176 13.23 -10.57 12.79
C LEU A 176 13.34 -12.09 12.63
N LEU A 177 12.79 -12.61 11.53
CA LEU A 177 12.86 -14.04 11.23
C LEU A 177 14.32 -14.47 11.02
N ALA A 178 15.11 -13.72 10.24
CA ALA A 178 16.52 -14.00 10.04
C ALA A 178 17.31 -14.00 11.36
N ASP A 179 17.11 -12.98 12.20
CA ASP A 179 17.78 -12.86 13.51
C ASP A 179 17.44 -14.06 14.43
N LYS A 180 16.17 -14.50 14.44
CA LYS A 180 15.72 -15.67 15.24
C LYS A 180 16.31 -16.98 14.75
N LEU A 181 16.34 -17.20 13.44
CA LEU A 181 16.92 -18.43 12.85
C LEU A 181 18.44 -18.47 13.06
N GLU A 182 19.13 -17.34 12.88
CA GLU A 182 20.58 -17.26 13.10
C GLU A 182 20.96 -17.53 14.57
N THR A 183 20.17 -17.01 15.51
CA THR A 183 20.37 -17.25 16.95
C THR A 183 20.21 -18.74 17.28
N ALA A 184 19.13 -19.37 16.80
CA ALA A 184 18.89 -20.78 17.02
C ALA A 184 20.01 -21.67 16.46
N MET A 185 20.53 -21.33 15.27
CA MET A 185 21.68 -22.02 14.69
C MET A 185 22.94 -21.93 15.56
N LYS A 186 23.24 -20.74 16.12
CA LYS A 186 24.45 -20.52 16.93
C LYS A 186 24.37 -21.14 18.31
N GLN A 187 23.16 -21.24 18.87
CA GLN A 187 22.91 -21.74 20.21
C GLN A 187 22.47 -23.21 20.23
N GLU A 188 22.40 -23.86 19.06
CA GLU A 188 21.88 -25.22 18.89
C GLU A 188 20.48 -25.39 19.50
N GLU A 189 19.67 -24.32 19.44
CA GLU A 189 18.28 -24.34 19.90
C GLU A 189 17.36 -24.97 18.86
N ASP A 190 16.24 -25.50 19.34
CA ASP A 190 15.18 -26.01 18.49
C ASP A 190 14.54 -24.90 17.63
N PHE A 191 14.52 -25.09 16.32
CA PHE A 191 13.92 -24.16 15.38
C PHE A 191 12.42 -23.95 15.59
N GLU A 192 11.69 -24.95 16.10
CA GLU A 192 10.26 -24.77 16.36
C GLU A 192 10.03 -23.69 17.44
N THR A 193 10.88 -23.71 18.47
CA THR A 193 10.90 -22.68 19.53
C THR A 193 11.22 -21.30 18.97
N ALA A 194 12.26 -21.17 18.13
CA ALA A 194 12.64 -19.90 17.52
C ALA A 194 11.56 -19.31 16.59
N ILE A 195 10.85 -20.17 15.86
CA ILE A 195 9.74 -19.77 14.97
C ILE A 195 8.51 -19.37 15.79
N ALA A 196 8.21 -20.07 16.88
CA ALA A 196 7.14 -19.68 17.80
C ALA A 196 7.39 -18.29 18.41
N ASP A 197 8.64 -18.02 18.78
CA ASP A 197 9.12 -16.72 19.26
C ASP A 197 8.95 -15.62 18.21
N TYR A 198 9.38 -15.88 16.97
CA TYR A 198 9.16 -14.98 15.84
C TYR A 198 7.68 -14.62 15.70
N TYR A 199 6.79 -15.63 15.66
CA TYR A 199 5.35 -15.39 15.54
C TYR A 199 4.79 -14.60 16.72
N HIS A 200 5.26 -14.88 17.95
CA HIS A 200 4.84 -14.17 19.14
C HIS A 200 5.18 -12.68 19.08
N GLU A 201 6.41 -12.34 18.67
CA GLU A 201 6.86 -10.96 18.56
C GLU A 201 6.25 -10.24 17.36
N MET A 202 6.30 -10.85 16.17
CA MET A 202 5.71 -10.31 14.95
C MET A 202 4.24 -9.96 15.12
N SER A 203 3.49 -10.85 15.77
CA SER A 203 2.07 -10.63 16.08
C SER A 203 1.79 -9.34 16.85
N LYS A 204 2.73 -8.88 17.69
CA LYS A 204 2.51 -7.69 18.52
C LYS A 204 2.59 -6.42 17.70
N TYR A 205 3.61 -6.26 16.86
CA TYR A 205 3.72 -5.05 16.05
C TYR A 205 2.82 -5.10 14.82
N ALA A 206 2.75 -6.23 14.11
CA ALA A 206 2.03 -6.31 12.84
C ALA A 206 0.53 -6.03 13.02
N PHE A 207 -0.12 -6.65 14.03
CA PHE A 207 -1.55 -6.42 14.26
C PHE A 207 -1.86 -5.08 14.92
N ARG A 208 -0.88 -4.40 15.53
CA ARG A 208 -1.05 -2.97 15.89
C ARG A 208 -1.14 -2.11 14.63
N GLU A 209 -0.30 -2.36 13.63
CA GLU A 209 -0.34 -1.62 12.36
C GLU A 209 -1.63 -1.90 11.56
N VAL A 210 -2.12 -3.14 11.59
CA VAL A 210 -3.42 -3.49 11.00
C VAL A 210 -4.55 -2.68 11.63
N GLU A 211 -4.62 -2.61 12.97
CA GLU A 211 -5.67 -1.86 13.67
C GLU A 211 -5.53 -0.34 13.50
N ALA A 212 -4.30 0.18 13.48
CA ALA A 212 -4.03 1.58 13.17
C ALA A 212 -4.52 1.95 11.75
N SER A 213 -4.20 1.12 10.76
CA SER A 213 -4.63 1.30 9.37
C SER A 213 -6.17 1.24 9.24
N LYS A 214 -6.82 0.29 9.92
CA LYS A 214 -8.29 0.23 9.99
C LYS A 214 -8.90 1.48 10.61
N THR A 215 -8.26 2.04 11.65
CA THR A 215 -8.74 3.25 12.33
C THR A 215 -8.60 4.47 11.44
N MET A 216 -7.46 4.62 10.74
CA MET A 216 -7.25 5.71 9.78
C MET A 216 -8.30 5.70 8.67
N MET A 217 -8.59 4.51 8.12
CA MET A 217 -9.58 4.37 7.04
C MET A 217 -11.00 4.80 7.43
N LYS A 218 -11.38 4.69 8.72
CA LYS A 218 -12.70 5.17 9.19
C LYS A 218 -12.88 6.68 9.06
N ARG A 219 -11.81 7.44 8.78
CA ARG A 219 -11.86 8.89 8.54
C ARG A 219 -12.40 9.25 7.15
N PHE A 220 -12.55 8.28 6.23
CA PHE A 220 -13.09 8.47 4.87
C PHE A 220 -14.56 8.06 4.75
N ARG A 221 -15.34 8.31 5.81
CA ARG A 221 -16.77 8.00 5.89
C ARG A 221 -17.61 9.21 5.54
#